data_AF-A0A1L3JJ42-F1
#
_entry.id   AF-A0A1L3JJ42-F1
#
_cell.length_a   1.000
_cell.length_b   1.000
_cell.length_c   1.000
_cell.angle_alpha   90.00
_cell.angle_beta   90.00
_cell.angle_gamma   90.00
#
_symmetry.space_group_name_H-M   'P 1'
#
loop_
_entity.id
_entity.type
_entity.pdbx_description
1 polymer ?
#
loop_
_entity_poly.entity_id
_entity_poly.type
_entity_poly.pdbx_seq_one_letter_code
_entity_poly.pdbx_strand_id
1 'polypeptide(L)'
;MIYLVSGFLYRNPEHKESELISVNEEFKDKNPKVARKKAFDYFKSLVEVLLESKGITYQNDKQAEYDLKVFFESNRIENHPILPHVSYNLDNDKLITISFSTKVKPDYVTKTGIKFYNDEKIIQAFGYQSELLEERIINNLQIEKK
;
A
#
# COMPACT_ATOMS: atom_id res chain seq x y z
N MET A 1 -14.15 12.40 6.71
CA MET A 1 -13.04 11.80 5.95
C MET A 1 -12.39 10.74 6.82
N ILE A 2 -11.92 9.68 6.21
CA ILE A 2 -11.18 8.60 6.84
C ILE A 2 -9.89 8.38 6.07
N TYR A 3 -8.89 7.80 6.72
CA TYR A 3 -7.64 7.40 6.08
C TYR A 3 -7.46 5.91 6.21
N LEU A 4 -6.89 5.30 5.19
CA LEU A 4 -6.65 3.87 5.12
C LEU A 4 -5.18 3.66 4.81
N VAL A 5 -4.56 2.72 5.50
CA VAL A 5 -3.26 2.17 5.14
C VAL A 5 -3.49 0.73 4.76
N SER A 6 -3.28 0.41 3.49
CA SER A 6 -3.61 -0.90 2.94
C SER A 6 -2.55 -1.40 1.99
N GLY A 7 -2.37 -2.71 1.89
CA GLY A 7 -1.43 -3.28 0.93
C GLY A 7 -1.05 -4.72 1.20
N PHE A 8 -0.21 -5.24 0.32
CA PHE A 8 0.38 -6.56 0.44
C PHE A 8 1.88 -6.48 0.22
N LEU A 9 2.64 -7.23 1.01
CA LEU A 9 4.08 -7.42 0.82
C LEU A 9 4.43 -8.90 1.00
N TYR A 10 5.43 -9.39 0.30
CA TYR A 10 6.03 -10.69 0.60
C TYR A 10 6.68 -10.67 1.97
N ARG A 11 6.54 -11.74 2.75
CA ARG A 11 7.21 -11.85 4.06
C ARG A 11 8.70 -12.15 3.94
N ASN A 12 9.09 -12.89 2.89
CA ASN A 12 10.44 -13.42 2.73
C ASN A 12 10.82 -13.51 1.24
N PRO A 13 12.11 -13.75 0.94
CA PRO A 13 12.61 -13.89 -0.42
C PRO A 13 12.10 -15.12 -1.19
N GLU A 14 11.31 -16.00 -0.55
CA GLU A 14 10.70 -17.14 -1.25
C GLU A 14 9.47 -16.71 -2.06
N HIS A 15 8.94 -15.51 -1.79
CA HIS A 15 7.82 -14.88 -2.50
C HIS A 15 6.60 -15.80 -2.60
N LYS A 16 6.26 -16.47 -1.49
CA LYS A 16 5.09 -17.35 -1.40
C LYS A 16 3.85 -16.50 -1.16
N GLU A 17 2.87 -16.60 -2.06
CA GLU A 17 1.56 -15.93 -1.95
C GLU A 17 0.81 -16.31 -0.66
N SER A 18 0.98 -17.53 -0.16
CA SER A 18 0.40 -17.97 1.12
C SER A 18 1.00 -17.29 2.35
N GLU A 19 2.14 -16.59 2.18
CA GLU A 19 2.89 -15.96 3.25
C GLU A 19 2.90 -14.43 3.12
N LEU A 20 2.00 -13.85 2.32
CA LEU A 20 1.87 -12.41 2.22
C LEU A 20 1.53 -11.77 3.58
N ILE A 21 2.17 -10.64 3.83
CA ILE A 21 1.81 -9.71 4.89
C ILE A 21 0.75 -8.79 4.29
N SER A 22 -0.47 -8.88 4.83
CA SER A 22 -1.54 -7.93 4.51
C SER A 22 -1.56 -6.80 5.52
N VAL A 23 -1.54 -5.57 5.04
CA VAL A 23 -1.80 -4.37 5.83
C VAL A 23 -3.19 -3.88 5.48
N ASN A 24 -4.02 -3.60 6.49
CA ASN A 24 -5.34 -3.02 6.30
C ASN A 24 -5.80 -2.34 7.59
N GLU A 25 -5.41 -1.09 7.77
CA GLU A 25 -5.72 -0.29 8.94
C GLU A 25 -6.49 0.97 8.59
N GLU A 26 -7.51 1.25 9.39
CA GLU A 26 -8.42 2.39 9.20
C GLU A 26 -8.23 3.42 10.31
N PHE A 27 -7.97 4.66 9.90
CA PHE A 27 -7.75 5.79 10.80
C PHE A 27 -8.93 6.76 10.70
N LYS A 28 -9.64 6.90 11.82
CA LYS A 28 -10.78 7.81 11.98
C LYS A 28 -10.53 8.76 13.13
N ASP A 29 -10.90 10.02 12.93
CA ASP A 29 -10.84 11.04 13.96
C ASP A 29 -11.86 12.15 13.64
N LYS A 30 -12.31 12.87 14.66
CA LYS A 30 -13.17 14.05 14.47
C LYS A 30 -12.42 15.13 13.67
N ASN A 31 -11.11 15.22 13.84
CA ASN A 31 -10.25 16.11 13.07
C ASN A 31 -9.52 15.32 11.97
N PRO A 32 -9.83 15.54 10.68
CA PRO A 32 -9.20 14.83 9.57
C PRO A 32 -7.67 14.94 9.57
N LYS A 33 -7.11 16.07 10.00
CA LYS A 33 -5.65 16.24 10.09
C LYS A 33 -5.01 15.27 11.08
N VAL A 34 -5.72 14.94 12.16
CA VAL A 34 -5.25 13.98 13.17
C VAL A 34 -5.32 12.55 12.61
N ALA A 35 -6.42 12.18 11.93
CA ALA A 35 -6.53 10.88 11.25
C ALA A 35 -5.43 10.71 10.19
N ARG A 36 -5.20 11.75 9.38
CA ARG A 36 -4.12 11.81 8.40
C ARG A 36 -2.77 11.56 9.05
N LYS A 37 -2.44 12.29 10.11
CA LYS A 37 -1.16 12.15 10.81
C LYS A 37 -0.96 10.71 11.30
N LYS A 38 -1.98 10.13 11.95
CA LYS A 38 -1.91 8.74 12.44
C LYS A 38 -1.64 7.73 11.32
N ALA A 39 -2.28 7.89 10.16
CA ALA A 39 -2.06 7.03 9.01
C ALA A 39 -0.62 7.13 8.46
N PHE A 40 -0.09 8.35 8.33
CA PHE A 40 1.29 8.58 7.90
C PHE A 40 2.32 8.09 8.94
N ASP A 41 2.08 8.31 10.23
CA ASP A 41 2.95 7.79 11.29
C ASP A 41 3.00 6.26 11.25
N TYR A 42 1.84 5.60 11.10
CA TYR A 42 1.75 4.14 11.00
C TYR A 42 2.48 3.62 9.75
N PHE A 43 2.22 4.22 8.59
CA PHE A 43 2.89 3.88 7.34
C PHE A 43 4.42 4.00 7.47
N LYS A 44 4.91 5.10 8.04
CA LYS A 44 6.35 5.30 8.28
C LYS A 44 6.91 4.23 9.20
N SER A 45 6.20 3.90 10.27
CA SER A 45 6.64 2.87 11.21
C SER A 45 6.76 1.49 10.56
N LEU A 46 5.88 1.16 9.61
CA LEU A 46 5.98 -0.08 8.83
C LEU A 46 7.28 -0.12 8.01
N VAL A 47 7.58 0.97 7.29
CA VAL A 47 8.81 1.07 6.49
C VAL A 47 10.05 0.98 7.38
N GLU A 48 10.05 1.67 8.52
CA GLU A 48 11.17 1.64 9.47
C GLU A 48 11.39 0.24 10.06
N VAL A 49 10.33 -0.48 10.46
CA VAL A 49 10.42 -1.85 10.96
C VAL A 49 10.97 -2.81 9.90
N LEU A 50 10.54 -2.66 8.64
CA LEU A 50 11.07 -3.46 7.54
C LEU A 50 12.56 -3.20 7.30
N LEU A 51 13.00 -1.94 7.36
CA LEU A 51 14.42 -1.58 7.25
C LEU A 51 15.25 -2.09 8.43
N GLU A 52 14.72 -1.96 9.65
CA GLU A 52 15.37 -2.46 10.87
C GLU A 52 15.56 -3.98 10.82
N SER A 53 14.60 -4.72 10.25
CA SER A 53 14.74 -6.17 10.03
C SER A 53 15.95 -6.54 9.14
N LYS A 54 16.44 -5.59 8.34
CA LYS A 54 17.64 -5.72 7.49
C LYS A 54 18.88 -5.05 8.10
N GLY A 55 18.76 -4.46 9.29
CA GLY A 55 19.84 -3.70 9.92
C GLY A 55 20.15 -2.37 9.22
N ILE A 56 19.17 -1.78 8.54
CA ILE A 56 19.32 -0.55 7.76
C ILE A 56 18.56 0.59 8.45
N THR A 57 19.15 1.79 8.50
CA THR A 57 18.47 2.99 9.01
C THR A 57 17.78 3.73 7.88
N TYR A 58 16.55 4.19 8.11
CA TYR A 58 15.82 5.02 7.15
C TYR A 58 16.53 6.36 6.90
N GLN A 59 16.78 6.67 5.62
CA GLN A 59 17.35 7.95 5.18
C GLN A 59 16.34 8.77 4.38
N ASN A 60 15.71 8.15 3.37
CA ASN A 60 14.70 8.74 2.52
C ASN A 60 13.90 7.64 1.78
N ASP A 61 12.75 8.01 1.20
CA ASP A 61 11.85 7.07 0.53
C ASP A 61 12.53 6.29 -0.60
N LYS A 62 13.38 6.92 -1.41
CA LYS A 62 14.07 6.26 -2.54
C LYS A 62 15.04 5.18 -2.07
N GLN A 63 15.80 5.47 -1.00
CA GLN A 63 16.68 4.49 -0.38
C GLN A 63 15.86 3.35 0.24
N ALA A 64 14.79 3.67 0.95
CA ALA A 64 13.92 2.67 1.56
C ALA A 64 13.31 1.72 0.52
N GLU A 65 12.81 2.25 -0.60
CA GLU A 65 12.27 1.45 -1.70
C GLU A 65 13.34 0.52 -2.27
N TYR A 66 14.54 1.05 -2.58
CA TYR A 66 15.63 0.23 -3.10
C TYR A 66 16.01 -0.92 -2.15
N ASP A 67 16.21 -0.63 -0.87
CA ASP A 67 16.67 -1.61 0.10
C ASP A 67 15.58 -2.65 0.46
N LEU A 68 14.31 -2.30 0.29
CA LEU A 68 13.18 -3.17 0.61
C LEU A 68 12.58 -3.89 -0.60
N LYS A 69 13.17 -3.79 -1.80
CA LYS A 69 12.69 -4.48 -3.03
C LYS A 69 12.30 -5.93 -2.82
N VAL A 70 13.05 -6.67 -2.00
CA VAL A 70 12.77 -8.09 -1.70
C VAL A 70 11.38 -8.35 -1.09
N PHE A 71 10.75 -7.32 -0.50
CA PHE A 71 9.41 -7.43 0.07
C PHE A 71 8.30 -7.20 -0.97
N PHE A 72 8.62 -6.76 -2.18
CA PHE A 72 7.60 -6.42 -3.18
C PHE A 72 7.97 -6.77 -4.64
N GLU A 73 9.18 -7.23 -4.92
CA GLU A 73 9.67 -7.51 -6.26
C GLU A 73 10.20 -8.94 -6.34
N SER A 74 9.35 -9.86 -6.79
CA SER A 74 9.71 -11.26 -7.06
C SER A 74 10.14 -11.50 -8.50
N ASN A 75 9.79 -10.59 -9.42
CA ASN A 75 9.96 -10.71 -10.87
C ASN A 75 9.29 -11.98 -11.45
N ARG A 76 8.24 -12.48 -10.80
CA ARG A 76 7.49 -13.65 -11.25
C ARG A 76 6.32 -13.25 -12.14
N ILE A 77 6.18 -14.00 -13.23
CA ILE A 77 5.09 -13.87 -14.18
C ILE A 77 4.31 -15.19 -14.20
N GLU A 78 2.99 -15.12 -14.08
CA GLU A 78 2.10 -16.26 -14.20
C GLU A 78 1.29 -16.17 -15.50
N ASN A 79 1.24 -17.26 -16.26
CA ASN A 79 0.41 -17.33 -17.45
C ASN A 79 -1.04 -17.59 -17.07
N HIS A 80 -1.99 -16.92 -17.74
CA HIS A 80 -3.40 -17.19 -17.53
C HIS A 80 -3.69 -18.66 -17.87
N PRO A 81 -4.39 -19.40 -17.00
CA PRO A 81 -4.57 -20.85 -17.14
C PRO A 81 -5.33 -21.25 -18.42
N ILE A 82 -6.07 -20.31 -19.03
CA ILE A 82 -6.92 -20.56 -20.21
C ILE A 82 -6.47 -19.73 -21.43
N LEU A 83 -5.79 -18.61 -21.23
CA LEU A 83 -5.51 -17.63 -22.30
C LEU A 83 -4.00 -17.59 -22.55
N PRO A 84 -3.48 -18.28 -23.57
CA PRO A 84 -2.04 -18.57 -23.73
C PRO A 84 -1.16 -17.35 -24.02
N HIS A 85 -1.77 -16.19 -24.31
CA HIS A 85 -1.07 -14.93 -24.58
C HIS A 85 -1.29 -13.88 -23.49
N VAL A 86 -1.92 -14.28 -22.38
CA VAL A 86 -2.15 -13.41 -21.24
C VAL A 86 -1.27 -13.88 -20.10
N SER A 87 -0.46 -12.96 -19.58
CA SER A 87 0.40 -13.20 -18.44
C SER A 87 0.26 -12.05 -17.44
N TYR A 88 0.35 -12.37 -16.15
CA TYR A 88 0.23 -11.41 -15.06
C TYR A 88 1.56 -11.32 -14.34
N ASN A 89 1.99 -10.10 -14.06
CA ASN A 89 3.05 -9.90 -13.08
C ASN A 89 2.42 -10.05 -11.68
N LEU A 90 2.95 -10.98 -10.89
CA LEU A 90 2.47 -11.26 -9.54
C LEU A 90 2.80 -10.14 -8.55
N ASP A 91 3.68 -9.21 -8.92
CA ASP A 91 4.09 -8.10 -8.07
C ASP A 91 3.16 -6.87 -8.17
N ASN A 92 2.21 -6.85 -9.11
CA ASN A 92 1.37 -5.69 -9.41
C ASN A 92 0.53 -5.17 -8.23
N ASP A 93 0.26 -6.00 -7.22
CA ASP A 93 -0.47 -5.65 -6.00
C ASP A 93 0.43 -5.59 -4.76
N LYS A 94 1.74 -5.75 -4.93
CA LYS A 94 2.74 -5.79 -3.86
C LYS A 94 3.22 -4.38 -3.53
N LEU A 95 2.31 -3.58 -2.98
CA LEU A 95 2.62 -2.26 -2.47
C LEU A 95 1.75 -1.94 -1.25
N ILE A 96 2.22 -0.99 -0.45
CA ILE A 96 1.44 -0.35 0.62
C ILE A 96 1.07 1.04 0.16
N THR A 97 -0.19 1.43 0.37
CA THR A 97 -0.72 2.75 0.08
C THR A 97 -1.23 3.43 1.33
N ILE A 98 -1.20 4.76 1.32
CA ILE A 98 -2.08 5.58 2.13
C ILE A 98 -3.14 6.15 1.19
N SER A 99 -4.39 6.02 1.57
CA SER A 99 -5.51 6.59 0.84
C SER A 99 -6.49 7.30 1.78
N PHE A 100 -7.38 8.10 1.20
CA PHE A 100 -8.50 8.70 1.93
C PHE A 100 -9.82 8.46 1.23
N SER A 101 -10.89 8.44 2.02
CA SER A 101 -12.28 8.48 1.54
C SER A 101 -13.03 9.61 2.22
N THR A 102 -13.87 10.29 1.45
CA THR A 102 -14.77 11.33 1.99
C THR A 102 -15.96 10.69 2.72
N LYS A 103 -16.33 9.46 2.34
CA LYS A 103 -17.33 8.65 3.04
C LYS A 103 -16.81 8.15 4.38
N VAL A 104 -17.72 8.03 5.34
CA VAL A 104 -17.40 7.52 6.69
C VAL A 104 -17.76 6.03 6.81
N LYS A 105 -18.64 5.54 5.96
CA LYS A 105 -19.10 4.14 5.90
C LYS A 105 -18.58 3.47 4.62
N PRO A 106 -18.08 2.23 4.71
CA PRO A 106 -17.64 1.49 3.54
C PRO A 106 -18.84 1.13 2.65
N ASP A 107 -18.59 1.02 1.36
CA ASP A 107 -19.56 0.52 0.37
C ASP A 107 -19.70 -1.00 0.47
N TYR A 108 -18.61 -1.70 0.83
CA TYR A 108 -18.57 -3.15 1.00
C TYR A 108 -17.58 -3.56 2.09
N VAL A 109 -17.87 -4.66 2.79
CA VAL A 109 -16.98 -5.26 3.79
C VAL A 109 -16.86 -6.76 3.51
N THR A 110 -15.64 -7.28 3.36
CA THR A 110 -15.42 -8.71 3.13
C THR A 110 -15.71 -9.53 4.38
N LYS A 111 -15.83 -10.85 4.21
CA LYS A 111 -15.89 -11.81 5.33
C LYS A 111 -14.67 -11.73 6.26
N THR A 112 -13.53 -11.27 5.75
CA THR A 112 -12.28 -11.08 6.50
C THR A 112 -12.19 -9.69 7.15
N GLY A 113 -13.21 -8.83 6.98
CA GLY A 113 -13.25 -7.49 7.60
C GLY A 113 -12.58 -6.38 6.79
N ILE A 114 -12.13 -6.65 5.56
CA ILE A 114 -11.55 -5.64 4.66
C ILE A 114 -12.67 -4.72 4.17
N LYS A 115 -12.47 -3.41 4.29
CA LYS A 115 -13.45 -2.38 3.98
C LYS A 115 -13.10 -1.72 2.65
N PHE A 116 -14.10 -1.60 1.77
CA PHE A 116 -13.95 -1.00 0.45
C PHE A 116 -14.73 0.31 0.35
N TYR A 117 -14.06 1.32 -0.19
CA TYR A 117 -14.60 2.65 -0.41
C TYR A 117 -14.46 2.99 -1.89
N ASN A 118 -15.56 3.10 -2.62
CA ASN A 118 -15.51 3.35 -4.06
C ASN A 118 -14.97 4.75 -4.41
N ASP A 119 -14.95 5.68 -3.45
CA ASP A 119 -14.39 7.02 -3.61
C ASP A 119 -12.94 7.17 -3.09
N GLU A 120 -12.29 6.05 -2.75
CA GLU A 120 -10.93 6.02 -2.21
C GLU A 120 -9.91 6.67 -3.17
N LYS A 121 -9.03 7.49 -2.58
CA LYS A 121 -8.01 8.26 -3.30
C LYS A 121 -6.65 8.04 -2.66
N ILE A 122 -5.75 7.39 -3.40
CA ILE A 122 -4.36 7.14 -2.98
C ILE A 122 -3.59 8.46 -2.94
N ILE A 123 -2.89 8.71 -1.84
CA ILE A 123 -2.09 9.92 -1.58
C ILE A 123 -0.65 9.62 -1.16
N GLN A 124 -0.30 8.34 -0.99
CA GLN A 124 1.07 7.85 -0.82
C GLN A 124 1.11 6.39 -1.26
N ALA A 125 2.23 5.96 -1.83
CA ALA A 125 2.49 4.56 -2.14
C ALA A 125 3.96 4.21 -1.84
N PHE A 126 4.22 2.94 -1.58
CA PHE A 126 5.53 2.35 -1.39
C PHE A 126 5.49 0.90 -1.84
N GLY A 127 6.37 0.49 -2.74
CA GLY A 127 6.45 -0.90 -3.21
C GLY A 127 6.58 -1.01 -4.72
N TYR A 128 6.07 -2.10 -5.29
CA TYR A 128 6.22 -2.38 -6.71
C TYR A 128 5.55 -1.30 -7.57
N GLN A 129 6.35 -0.65 -8.43
CA GLN A 129 5.91 0.38 -9.37
C GLN A 129 5.12 1.53 -8.72
N SER A 130 5.41 1.86 -7.45
CA SER A 130 4.80 2.98 -6.72
C SER A 130 4.99 4.31 -7.46
N GLU A 131 6.09 4.47 -8.19
CA GLU A 131 6.40 5.64 -9.01
C GLU A 131 5.37 5.91 -10.11
N LEU A 132 4.71 4.86 -10.64
CA LEU A 132 3.67 5.01 -11.66
C LEU A 132 2.39 5.68 -11.10
N LEU A 133 2.28 5.79 -9.77
CA LEU A 133 1.16 6.43 -9.10
C LEU A 133 1.39 7.92 -8.80
N GLU A 134 2.57 8.47 -9.11
CA GLU A 134 2.97 9.84 -8.70
C GLU A 134 1.98 10.91 -9.18
N GLU A 135 1.61 10.90 -10.47
CA GLU A 135 0.64 11.86 -11.03
C GLU A 135 -0.73 11.73 -10.35
N ARG A 136 -1.19 10.50 -10.12
CA ARG A 136 -2.46 10.22 -9.45
C ARG A 136 -2.44 10.71 -8.01
N ILE A 137 -1.33 10.50 -7.30
CA ILE A 137 -1.12 10.97 -5.93
C ILE A 137 -1.16 12.51 -5.88
N ILE A 138 -0.45 13.19 -6.78
CA ILE A 138 -0.44 14.66 -6.86
C ILE A 138 -1.85 15.20 -7.06
N ASN A 139 -2.62 14.62 -7.99
CA ASN A 139 -4.00 15.02 -8.25
C ASN A 139 -4.90 14.81 -7.03
N ASN A 140 -4.76 13.66 -6.35
CA ASN A 140 -5.55 13.35 -5.16
C ASN A 140 -5.22 14.26 -3.97
N LEU A 141 -3.95 14.65 -3.80
CA LEU A 141 -3.54 15.63 -2.78
C LEU A 141 -4.17 17.01 -3.01
N GLN A 142 -4.45 17.40 -4.25
CA GLN A 142 -5.21 18.64 -4.53
C GLN A 142 -6.68 18.51 -4.14
N ILE A 143 -7.26 17.31 -4.27
CA ILE A 143 -8.63 17.04 -3.84
C ILE A 143 -8.72 17.02 -2.32
N GLU A 144 -7.75 16.40 -1.63
CA GLU A 144 -7.70 16.31 -0.16
C GLU A 144 -7.70 17.70 0.52
N LYS A 145 -7.10 18.70 -0.13
CA LYS A 145 -7.01 20.08 0.38
C LYS A 145 -8.32 20.88 0.29
N LYS A 146 -9.28 20.42 -0.51
CA LYS A 146 -10.58 21.10 -0.71
C LYS A 146 -11.60 20.61 0.30
#